data_AF-A0A251MU30-F1
#
_entry.id   AF-A0A251MU30-F1
#
_cell.length_a   1.000
_cell.length_b   1.000
_cell.length_c   1.000
_cell.angle_alpha   90.00
_cell.angle_beta   90.00
_cell.angle_gamma   90.00
#
_symmetry.space_group_name_H-M   'P 1'
#
loop_
_entity.id
_entity.type
_entity.pdbx_description
1 polymer ?
#
loop_
_entity_poly.entity_id
_entity_poly.type
_entity_poly.pdbx_seq_one_letter_code
_entity_poly.pdbx_strand_id
1 'polypeptide(L)'
;MGEKCLKIINFGGSLEGKNQTYQDELKKDDFVDIKIMLGYLFESLLAPKTPSSKKKATNFDLSKEWIEANRFLKFFDYIHIWNYEKFVSKLLGHPFLKSPQERLEWIDTVNNDRKDPSTQWDVLTVLGKVDFVVFASWKGGGFKEAFMKEVFDYNPSSYKDDVVSLLRYLRNLNHHFRDVKKCKRPTVEEADHAVRRHFDNFLEVLYVCWSCR
;
A
#
# COMPACT_ATOMS: atom_id res chain seq x y z
N MET A 1 -4.12 -11.76 30.19
CA MET A 1 -4.78 -10.50 29.80
C MET A 1 -4.99 -10.42 28.27
N GLY A 2 -5.36 -11.53 27.60
CA GLY A 2 -5.43 -11.60 26.12
C GLY A 2 -6.84 -11.64 25.52
N GLU A 3 -7.88 -11.94 26.30
CA GLU A 3 -9.25 -12.11 25.77
C GLU A 3 -10.15 -10.87 25.92
N LYS A 4 -9.73 -9.85 26.69
CA LYS A 4 -10.56 -8.65 26.94
C LYS A 4 -10.43 -7.56 25.87
N CYS A 5 -9.38 -7.56 25.05
CA CYS A 5 -9.19 -6.52 24.02
C CYS A 5 -9.88 -6.82 22.68
N LEU A 6 -10.46 -8.01 22.49
CA LEU A 6 -11.11 -8.40 21.24
C LEU A 6 -12.64 -8.22 21.24
N LYS A 7 -13.27 -7.86 22.37
CA LYS A 7 -14.73 -7.68 22.45
C LYS A 7 -15.26 -6.36 21.90
N ILE A 8 -14.40 -5.38 21.64
CA ILE A 8 -14.82 -4.05 21.15
C ILE A 8 -14.78 -3.98 19.62
N ILE A 9 -14.01 -4.84 18.98
CA ILE A 9 -13.90 -4.84 17.52
C ILE A 9 -14.93 -5.81 16.93
N ASN A 10 -16.21 -5.46 17.08
CA ASN A 10 -17.30 -6.17 16.42
C ASN A 10 -17.49 -5.59 15.00
N PHE A 11 -16.48 -5.69 14.14
CA PHE A 11 -16.53 -5.19 12.75
C PHE A 11 -17.66 -5.81 11.90
N GLY A 12 -18.35 -6.84 12.40
CA GLY A 12 -19.42 -7.56 11.68
C GLY A 12 -20.67 -7.88 12.51
N GLY A 13 -20.86 -7.30 13.70
CA GLY A 13 -22.01 -7.60 14.53
C GLY A 13 -23.17 -6.64 14.31
N SER A 14 -24.29 -7.17 13.84
CA SER A 14 -25.56 -6.44 13.79
C SER A 14 -25.94 -5.96 15.20
N LEU A 15 -25.96 -4.64 15.41
CA LEU A 15 -26.58 -4.02 16.59
C LEU A 15 -28.09 -3.98 16.38
N GLU A 16 -28.73 -5.15 16.32
CA GLU A 16 -30.19 -5.25 16.21
C GLU A 16 -30.86 -4.53 17.38
N GLY A 17 -31.76 -3.58 17.08
CA GLY A 17 -32.67 -2.97 18.06
C GLY A 17 -32.36 -1.55 18.55
N LYS A 18 -31.31 -0.88 18.05
CA LYS A 18 -31.05 0.54 18.40
C LYS A 18 -31.37 1.50 17.24
N ASN A 19 -31.92 2.68 17.54
CA ASN A 19 -32.14 3.76 16.55
C ASN A 19 -30.83 4.04 15.79
N GLN A 20 -30.92 4.09 14.46
CA GLN A 20 -29.82 4.34 13.53
C GLN A 20 -28.88 5.49 13.98
N THR A 21 -29.45 6.58 14.50
CA THR A 21 -28.71 7.76 14.97
C THR A 21 -27.73 7.41 16.10
N TYR A 22 -28.16 6.58 17.06
CA TYR A 22 -27.34 6.14 18.19
C TYR A 22 -26.30 5.10 17.76
N GLN A 23 -26.60 4.28 16.75
CA GLN A 23 -25.60 3.39 16.16
C GLN A 23 -24.50 4.17 15.42
N ASP A 24 -24.87 5.25 14.74
CA ASP A 24 -23.92 6.09 14.00
C ASP A 24 -23.04 6.92 14.95
N GLU A 25 -23.53 7.33 16.12
CA GLU A 25 -22.72 7.94 17.19
C GLU A 25 -21.73 6.96 17.81
N LEU A 26 -22.17 5.74 18.19
CA LEU A 26 -21.27 4.71 18.73
C LEU A 26 -20.16 4.34 17.72
N LYS A 27 -20.49 4.25 16.43
CA LYS A 27 -19.50 3.99 15.37
C LYS A 27 -18.47 5.11 15.23
N LYS A 28 -18.84 6.37 15.50
CA LYS A 28 -17.89 7.50 15.48
C LYS A 28 -16.90 7.44 16.64
N ASP A 29 -17.37 7.07 17.83
CA ASP A 29 -16.50 6.87 18.99
C ASP A 29 -15.53 5.69 18.76
N ASP A 30 -16.01 4.59 18.17
CA ASP A 30 -15.18 3.45 17.78
C ASP A 30 -14.04 3.86 16.81
N PHE A 31 -14.27 4.79 15.89
CA PHE A 31 -13.23 5.25 14.96
C PHE A 31 -12.11 6.04 15.66
N VAL A 32 -12.45 6.87 16.64
CA VAL A 32 -11.46 7.60 17.44
C VAL A 32 -10.59 6.61 18.21
N ASP A 33 -11.21 5.61 18.84
CA ASP A 33 -10.51 4.58 19.60
C ASP A 33 -9.62 3.72 18.70
N ILE A 34 -10.11 3.30 17.52
CA ILE A 34 -9.30 2.56 16.54
C ILE A 34 -8.10 3.38 16.10
N LYS A 35 -8.28 4.66 15.80
CA LYS A 35 -7.18 5.54 15.39
C LYS A 35 -6.11 5.67 16.48
N ILE A 36 -6.55 5.86 17.73
CA ILE A 36 -5.64 5.94 18.89
C ILE A 36 -4.88 4.61 19.06
N MET A 37 -5.57 3.47 18.98
CA MET A 37 -4.94 2.15 19.06
C MET A 37 -3.92 1.92 17.94
N LEU A 38 -4.23 2.31 16.70
CA LEU A 38 -3.30 2.23 15.57
C LEU A 38 -2.08 3.13 15.79
N GLY A 39 -2.27 4.35 16.31
CA GLY A 39 -1.19 5.25 16.69
C GLY A 39 -0.22 4.61 17.69
N TYR A 40 -0.74 4.08 18.80
CA TYR A 40 0.08 3.37 19.79
C TYR A 40 0.76 2.11 19.23
N LEU A 41 0.07 1.37 18.36
CA LEU A 41 0.65 0.19 17.73
C LEU A 41 1.84 0.59 16.85
N PHE A 42 1.70 1.61 16.01
CA PHE A 42 2.80 2.08 15.15
C PHE A 42 3.94 2.65 15.97
N GLU A 43 3.67 3.41 17.04
CA GLU A 43 4.71 3.81 17.99
C GLU A 43 5.45 2.60 18.57
N SER A 44 4.73 1.57 19.03
CA SER A 44 5.37 0.39 19.64
C SER A 44 6.22 -0.43 18.66
N LEU A 45 5.83 -0.45 17.37
CA LEU A 45 6.47 -1.27 16.33
C LEU A 45 7.60 -0.51 15.62
N LEU A 46 7.40 0.80 15.38
CA LEU A 46 8.26 1.61 14.52
C LEU A 46 9.10 2.62 15.29
N ALA A 47 8.77 2.94 16.54
CA ALA A 47 9.60 3.89 17.30
C ALA A 47 11.02 3.34 17.46
N PRO A 48 12.05 4.21 17.38
CA PRO A 48 13.42 3.81 17.65
C PRO A 48 13.49 3.23 19.06
N LYS A 49 13.75 1.93 19.19
CA LYS A 49 14.00 1.32 20.49
C LYS A 49 15.29 1.95 21.02
N THR A 50 15.21 2.59 22.19
CA THR A 50 16.37 3.16 22.89
C THR A 50 17.54 2.17 22.90
N PRO A 51 18.80 2.63 22.76
CA PRO A 51 19.96 1.77 22.61
C PRO A 51 20.34 1.13 23.96
N SER A 52 19.54 0.17 24.42
CA SER A 52 19.84 -0.65 25.60
C SER A 52 19.77 -2.12 25.23
N SER A 53 20.59 -2.54 24.26
CA SER A 53 21.17 -3.87 24.14
C SER A 53 21.84 -4.00 22.78
N LYS A 54 23.02 -4.63 22.77
CA LYS A 54 23.85 -4.95 21.60
C LYS A 54 23.13 -5.90 20.62
N LYS A 55 22.05 -5.46 19.97
CA LYS A 55 21.51 -6.10 18.77
C LYS A 55 22.05 -5.35 17.56
N LYS A 56 22.75 -6.09 16.69
CA LYS A 56 23.22 -5.62 15.37
C LYS A 56 22.12 -4.76 14.76
N ALA A 57 22.44 -3.50 14.45
CA ALA A 57 21.58 -2.64 13.67
C ALA A 57 21.17 -3.41 12.43
N THR A 58 19.89 -3.80 12.35
CA THR A 58 19.31 -4.18 11.08
C THR A 58 19.42 -2.94 10.20
N ASN A 59 20.01 -3.05 9.00
CA ASN A 59 20.16 -1.95 8.02
C ASN A 59 18.81 -1.40 7.49
N PHE A 60 17.72 -1.58 8.23
CA PHE A 60 16.38 -1.14 7.89
C PHE A 60 16.17 0.29 8.38
N ASP A 61 15.92 1.19 7.43
CA ASP A 61 15.66 2.60 7.68
C ASP A 61 14.19 2.82 8.09
N LEU A 62 13.91 2.69 9.39
CA LEU A 62 12.57 2.82 9.99
C LEU A 62 11.89 4.18 9.72
N SER A 63 12.61 5.19 9.21
CA SER A 63 12.02 6.49 8.89
C SER A 63 11.00 6.41 7.76
N LYS A 64 11.18 5.46 6.81
CA LYS A 64 10.24 5.27 5.70
C LYS A 64 8.95 4.59 6.14
N GLU A 65 9.04 3.59 7.00
CA GLU A 65 7.87 2.92 7.58
C GLU A 65 7.01 3.91 8.39
N TRP A 66 7.64 4.88 9.07
CA TRP A 66 6.93 5.99 9.72
C TRP A 66 6.19 6.89 8.73
N ILE A 67 6.79 7.18 7.57
CA ILE A 67 6.13 7.96 6.51
C ILE A 67 4.92 7.19 5.98
N GLU A 68 5.05 5.90 5.70
CA GLU A 68 3.95 5.05 5.24
C GLU A 68 2.81 4.97 6.28
N ALA A 69 3.14 4.78 7.56
CA ALA A 69 2.17 4.77 8.66
C ALA A 69 1.42 6.12 8.77
N ASN A 70 2.14 7.24 8.66
CA ASN A 70 1.53 8.57 8.66
C ASN A 70 0.60 8.78 7.46
N ARG A 71 0.98 8.29 6.28
CA ARG A 71 0.11 8.35 5.09
C ARG A 71 -1.15 7.49 5.27
N PHE A 72 -1.00 6.31 5.87
CA PHE A 72 -2.14 5.46 6.22
C PHE A 72 -3.10 6.13 7.22
N LEU A 73 -2.58 6.81 8.26
CA LEU A 73 -3.43 7.57 9.19
C LEU A 73 -4.14 8.76 8.51
N LYS A 74 -3.49 9.43 7.56
CA LYS A 74 -4.16 10.46 6.73
C LYS A 74 -5.26 9.86 5.85
N PHE A 75 -5.04 8.66 5.30
CA PHE A 75 -6.07 7.94 4.57
C PHE A 75 -7.25 7.57 5.47
N PHE A 76 -6.99 7.08 6.68
CA PHE A 76 -8.02 6.82 7.71
C PHE A 76 -8.90 8.07 7.93
N ASP A 77 -8.26 9.23 8.13
CA ASP A 77 -8.94 10.52 8.29
C ASP A 77 -9.68 10.97 7.03
N TYR A 78 -9.30 10.49 5.85
CA TYR A 78 -10.05 10.82 4.63
C TYR A 78 -11.30 9.96 4.48
N ILE A 79 -11.23 8.67 4.81
CA ILE A 79 -12.35 7.74 4.61
C ILE A 79 -13.34 7.67 5.77
N HIS A 80 -13.05 8.23 6.95
CA HIS A 80 -13.93 8.16 8.13
C HIS A 80 -15.34 8.75 7.92
N ILE A 81 -15.51 9.61 6.89
CA ILE A 81 -16.81 10.18 6.50
C ILE A 81 -17.64 9.24 5.63
N TRP A 82 -17.09 8.08 5.22
CA TRP A 82 -17.80 7.09 4.42
C TRP A 82 -18.70 6.24 5.32
N ASN A 83 -19.71 5.59 4.71
CA ASN A 83 -20.50 4.62 5.46
C ASN A 83 -19.61 3.51 6.05
N TYR A 84 -20.03 2.94 7.18
CA TYR A 84 -19.19 2.05 7.98
C TYR A 84 -18.67 0.83 7.20
N GLU A 85 -19.52 0.16 6.42
CA GLU A 85 -19.11 -1.00 5.63
C GLU A 85 -18.06 -0.65 4.57
N LYS A 86 -18.28 0.45 3.84
CA LYS A 86 -17.33 0.95 2.85
C LYS A 86 -16.04 1.39 3.54
N PHE A 87 -16.12 2.05 4.69
CA PHE A 87 -14.96 2.42 5.49
C PHE A 87 -14.13 1.18 5.87
N VAL A 88 -14.73 0.18 6.49
CA VAL A 88 -14.02 -1.03 6.96
C VAL A 88 -13.40 -1.78 5.78
N SER A 89 -14.16 -2.00 4.71
CA SER A 89 -13.67 -2.66 3.50
C SER A 89 -12.45 -1.95 2.91
N LYS A 90 -12.47 -0.61 2.90
CA LYS A 90 -11.41 0.22 2.31
C LYS A 90 -10.21 0.40 3.22
N LEU A 91 -10.44 0.43 4.53
CA LEU A 91 -9.35 0.44 5.49
C LEU A 91 -8.56 -0.88 5.42
N LEU A 92 -9.25 -2.02 5.49
CA LEU A 92 -8.64 -3.36 5.43
C LEU A 92 -8.03 -3.70 4.07
N GLY A 93 -8.45 -3.00 3.01
CA GLY A 93 -7.88 -3.12 1.67
C GLY A 93 -6.59 -2.31 1.47
N HIS A 94 -6.23 -1.41 2.38
CA HIS A 94 -5.11 -0.48 2.17
C HIS A 94 -3.76 -1.22 2.07
N PRO A 95 -2.86 -0.86 1.11
CA PRO A 95 -1.59 -1.56 0.86
C PRO A 95 -0.66 -1.66 2.07
N PHE A 96 -0.71 -0.66 2.95
CA PHE A 96 0.03 -0.65 4.21
C PHE A 96 -0.28 -1.86 5.11
N LEU A 97 -1.52 -2.36 5.09
CA LEU A 97 -1.95 -3.52 5.88
C LEU A 97 -1.73 -4.86 5.17
N LYS A 98 -1.26 -4.83 3.92
CA LYS A 98 -1.06 -6.03 3.10
C LYS A 98 0.32 -6.63 3.32
N SER A 99 0.45 -7.92 3.05
CA SER A 99 1.75 -8.56 2.92
C SER A 99 2.47 -8.09 1.64
N PRO A 100 3.81 -8.26 1.58
CA PRO A 100 4.57 -8.03 0.35
C PRO A 100 4.00 -8.75 -0.88
N GLN A 101 3.57 -10.00 -0.71
CA GLN A 101 2.99 -10.80 -1.81
C GLN A 101 1.68 -10.17 -2.32
N GLU A 102 0.75 -9.85 -1.41
CA GLU A 102 -0.54 -9.23 -1.78
C GLU A 102 -0.35 -7.88 -2.47
N ARG A 103 0.64 -7.07 -2.05
CA ARG A 103 0.96 -5.80 -2.71
C ARG A 103 1.43 -5.98 -4.15
N LEU A 104 2.32 -6.95 -4.39
CA LEU A 104 2.81 -7.24 -5.73
C LEU A 104 1.71 -7.84 -6.62
N GLU A 105 0.89 -8.74 -6.09
CA GLU A 105 -0.27 -9.30 -6.81
C GLU A 105 -1.28 -8.23 -7.19
N TRP A 106 -1.48 -7.23 -6.35
CA TRP A 106 -2.40 -6.15 -6.67
C TRP A 106 -1.95 -5.29 -7.87
N ILE A 107 -0.64 -5.16 -8.10
CA ILE A 107 -0.09 -4.55 -9.33
C ILE A 107 -0.56 -5.34 -10.56
N ASP A 108 -0.55 -6.68 -10.48
CA ASP A 108 -1.03 -7.54 -11.55
C ASP A 108 -2.53 -7.34 -11.78
N THR A 109 -3.33 -7.29 -10.71
CA THR A 109 -4.78 -7.04 -10.78
C THR A 109 -5.07 -5.75 -11.55
N VAL A 110 -4.47 -4.62 -11.14
CA VAL A 110 -4.74 -3.33 -11.79
C VAL A 110 -4.22 -3.31 -13.22
N ASN A 111 -3.07 -3.93 -13.51
CA ASN A 111 -2.60 -4.04 -14.89
C ASN A 111 -3.48 -4.96 -15.76
N ASN A 112 -4.13 -5.97 -15.18
CA ASN A 112 -5.08 -6.83 -15.89
C ASN A 112 -6.39 -6.08 -16.18
N ASP A 113 -6.90 -5.32 -15.20
CA ASP A 113 -8.04 -4.43 -15.40
C ASP A 113 -7.76 -3.42 -16.53
N ARG A 114 -6.54 -2.88 -16.62
CA ARG A 114 -6.13 -2.00 -17.73
C ARG A 114 -6.24 -2.67 -19.11
N LYS A 115 -6.13 -3.99 -19.18
CA LYS A 115 -6.22 -4.78 -20.43
C LYS A 115 -7.65 -5.24 -20.72
N ASP A 116 -8.51 -5.28 -19.72
CA ASP A 116 -9.91 -5.66 -19.88
C ASP A 116 -10.72 -4.49 -20.47
N PRO A 117 -11.41 -4.67 -21.62
CA PRO A 117 -12.20 -3.61 -22.23
C PRO A 117 -13.26 -2.99 -21.30
N SER A 118 -13.75 -3.73 -20.30
CA SER A 118 -14.78 -3.26 -19.37
C SER A 118 -14.27 -2.34 -18.27
N THR A 119 -12.98 -2.45 -17.89
CA THR A 119 -12.38 -1.67 -16.79
C THR A 119 -11.19 -0.81 -17.25
N GLN A 120 -10.76 -0.94 -18.50
CA GLN A 120 -9.64 -0.21 -19.07
C GLN A 120 -9.76 1.31 -18.90
N TRP A 121 -10.92 1.89 -19.22
CA TRP A 121 -11.12 3.34 -19.12
C TRP A 121 -11.04 3.85 -17.68
N ASP A 122 -11.52 3.08 -16.71
CA ASP A 122 -11.40 3.42 -15.30
C ASP A 122 -9.94 3.48 -14.88
N VAL A 123 -9.14 2.48 -15.27
CA VAL A 123 -7.72 2.44 -14.92
C VAL A 123 -6.98 3.61 -15.59
N LEU A 124 -7.21 3.85 -16.88
CA LEU A 124 -6.56 4.97 -17.58
C LEU A 124 -6.96 6.33 -16.99
N THR A 125 -8.23 6.49 -16.59
CA THR A 125 -8.71 7.70 -15.90
C THR A 125 -8.02 7.90 -14.56
N VAL A 126 -7.86 6.82 -13.78
CA VAL A 126 -7.14 6.86 -12.50
C VAL A 126 -5.68 7.23 -12.70
N LEU A 127 -4.97 6.58 -13.63
CA LEU A 127 -3.56 6.87 -13.91
C LEU A 127 -3.34 8.25 -14.56
N GLY A 128 -4.39 8.89 -15.07
CA GLY A 128 -4.38 10.27 -15.58
C GLY A 128 -4.57 11.35 -14.52
N LYS A 129 -4.81 10.99 -13.25
CA LYS A 129 -4.98 11.97 -12.15
C LYS A 129 -3.67 12.68 -11.84
N VAL A 130 -3.78 13.91 -11.32
CA VAL A 130 -2.64 14.78 -10.98
C VAL A 130 -1.67 14.12 -9.99
N ASP A 131 -2.18 13.26 -9.10
CA ASP A 131 -1.39 12.51 -8.12
C ASP A 131 -0.31 11.62 -8.76
N PHE A 132 -0.49 11.24 -10.03
CA PHE A 132 0.46 10.40 -10.75
C PHE A 132 1.54 11.16 -11.53
N VAL A 133 1.43 12.49 -11.64
CA VAL A 133 2.38 13.32 -12.42
C VAL A 133 3.82 13.12 -11.93
N VAL A 134 4.02 12.91 -10.63
CA VAL A 134 5.33 12.69 -10.01
C VAL A 134 6.04 11.43 -10.55
N PHE A 135 5.29 10.48 -11.11
CA PHE A 135 5.81 9.23 -11.66
C PHE A 135 6.00 9.28 -13.19
N ALA A 136 5.65 10.39 -13.86
CA ALA A 136 5.76 10.50 -15.31
C ALA A 136 7.21 10.41 -15.82
N SER A 137 8.23 10.63 -14.99
CA SER A 137 9.65 10.52 -15.37
C SER A 137 10.37 9.42 -14.60
N TRP A 138 9.68 8.31 -14.34
CA TRP A 138 10.14 7.23 -13.47
C TRP A 138 11.45 6.56 -13.89
N LYS A 139 11.87 6.65 -15.17
CA LYS A 139 13.18 6.12 -15.60
C LYS A 139 14.36 7.04 -15.23
N GLY A 140 14.12 8.32 -14.98
CA GLY A 140 15.15 9.36 -14.90
C GLY A 140 16.16 9.20 -13.75
N GLY A 141 15.81 8.45 -12.69
CA GLY A 141 16.71 8.18 -11.56
C GLY A 141 17.61 6.95 -11.72
N GLY A 142 17.36 6.11 -12.73
CA GLY A 142 17.97 4.78 -12.87
C GLY A 142 17.59 3.82 -11.73
N PHE A 143 17.80 2.52 -11.92
CA PHE A 143 17.49 1.51 -10.90
C PHE A 143 18.72 1.23 -10.03
N LYS A 144 18.59 1.38 -8.71
CA LYS A 144 19.67 1.08 -7.76
C LYS A 144 19.83 -0.42 -7.56
N GLU A 145 18.71 -1.13 -7.56
CA GLU A 145 18.63 -2.56 -7.38
C GLU A 145 18.92 -3.27 -8.71
N ALA A 146 19.96 -4.12 -8.72
CA ALA A 146 20.44 -4.77 -9.93
C ALA A 146 19.35 -5.62 -10.63
N PHE A 147 18.48 -6.28 -9.86
CA PHE A 147 17.38 -7.07 -10.42
C PHE A 147 16.32 -6.20 -11.09
N MET A 148 16.01 -5.02 -10.53
CA MET A 148 15.10 -4.04 -11.14
C MET A 148 15.65 -3.57 -12.47
N LYS A 149 16.96 -3.26 -12.49
CA LYS A 149 17.66 -2.90 -13.73
C LYS A 149 17.63 -4.03 -14.75
N GLU A 150 17.92 -5.26 -14.35
CA GLU A 150 17.95 -6.40 -15.26
C GLU A 150 16.59 -6.66 -15.92
N VAL A 151 15.50 -6.58 -15.17
CA VAL A 151 14.14 -6.71 -15.73
C VAL A 151 13.83 -5.56 -16.70
N PHE A 152 14.26 -4.34 -16.38
CA PHE A 152 14.09 -3.19 -17.28
C PHE A 152 14.87 -3.38 -18.60
N ASP A 153 16.15 -3.75 -18.48
CA ASP A 153 17.09 -3.91 -19.59
C ASP A 153 16.71 -5.05 -20.54
N TYR A 154 15.82 -5.97 -20.14
CA TYR A 154 15.32 -7.03 -21.02
C TYR A 154 14.62 -6.48 -22.28
N ASN A 155 13.85 -5.39 -22.14
CA ASN A 155 13.21 -4.70 -23.26
C ASN A 155 12.93 -3.22 -22.95
N PRO A 156 13.96 -2.37 -22.86
CA PRO A 156 13.83 -0.99 -22.42
C PRO A 156 12.96 -0.15 -23.37
N SER A 157 12.99 -0.45 -24.68
CA SER A 157 12.17 0.22 -25.70
C SER A 157 10.66 0.03 -25.53
N SER A 158 10.24 -0.97 -24.75
CA SER A 158 8.81 -1.22 -24.48
C SER A 158 8.20 -0.25 -23.45
N TYR A 159 9.02 0.60 -22.84
CA TYR A 159 8.66 1.48 -21.74
C TYR A 159 8.84 2.97 -22.10
N LYS A 160 7.73 3.71 -22.12
CA LYS A 160 7.75 5.17 -22.20
C LYS A 160 7.93 5.77 -20.80
N ASP A 161 8.31 7.05 -20.75
CA ASP A 161 8.24 7.86 -19.52
C ASP A 161 6.79 8.28 -19.31
N ASP A 162 5.96 7.32 -18.93
CA ASP A 162 4.58 7.53 -18.49
C ASP A 162 4.19 6.50 -17.44
N VAL A 163 3.12 6.82 -16.71
CA VAL A 163 2.61 6.05 -15.57
C VAL A 163 2.07 4.68 -16.00
N VAL A 164 1.52 4.59 -17.21
CA VAL A 164 1.03 3.33 -17.78
C VAL A 164 2.19 2.36 -18.03
N SER A 165 3.30 2.88 -18.52
CA SER A 165 4.55 2.13 -18.73
C SER A 165 5.20 1.76 -17.41
N LEU A 166 5.10 2.61 -16.38
CA LEU A 166 5.51 2.26 -15.01
C LEU A 166 4.69 1.07 -14.48
N LEU A 167 3.35 1.12 -14.56
CA LEU A 167 2.49 0.02 -14.12
C LEU A 167 2.83 -1.28 -14.87
N ARG A 168 3.09 -1.19 -16.18
CA ARG A 168 3.55 -2.34 -16.99
C ARG A 168 4.90 -2.86 -16.52
N TYR A 169 5.85 -1.97 -16.26
CA TYR A 169 7.18 -2.33 -15.76
C TYR A 169 7.08 -3.04 -14.40
N LEU A 170 6.30 -2.50 -13.47
CA LEU A 170 6.07 -3.11 -12.16
C LEU A 170 5.45 -4.50 -12.26
N ARG A 171 4.49 -4.70 -13.18
CA ARG A 171 3.94 -6.04 -13.49
C ARG A 171 5.02 -6.99 -14.00
N ASN A 172 5.84 -6.54 -14.95
CA ASN A 172 6.93 -7.36 -15.49
C ASN A 172 7.99 -7.66 -14.41
N LEU A 173 8.26 -6.70 -13.51
CA LEU A 173 9.13 -6.88 -12.36
C LEU A 173 8.60 -7.98 -11.45
N ASN A 174 7.31 -7.92 -11.07
CA ASN A 174 6.66 -8.96 -10.27
C ASN A 174 6.78 -10.36 -10.91
N HIS A 175 6.63 -10.44 -12.24
CA HIS A 175 6.67 -11.72 -12.96
C HIS A 175 8.07 -12.29 -13.14
N HIS A 176 9.10 -11.45 -13.16
CA HIS A 176 10.44 -11.86 -13.61
C HIS A 176 11.57 -11.61 -12.62
N PHE A 177 11.30 -11.02 -11.45
CA PHE A 177 12.36 -10.77 -10.47
C PHE A 177 13.06 -12.06 -10.01
N ARG A 178 12.36 -13.21 -10.01
CA ARG A 178 12.93 -14.52 -9.65
C ARG A 178 13.76 -15.15 -10.77
N ASP A 179 13.59 -14.68 -12.00
CA ASP A 179 14.23 -15.24 -13.19
C ASP A 179 15.53 -14.51 -13.59
N VAL A 180 15.91 -13.49 -12.81
CA VAL A 180 17.15 -12.74 -13.04
C VAL A 180 18.38 -13.66 -12.99
N LYS A 181 19.33 -13.38 -13.89
CA LYS A 181 20.52 -14.19 -14.16
C LYS A 181 21.81 -13.47 -13.81
N LYS A 182 21.84 -12.13 -13.83
CA LYS A 182 23.07 -11.33 -13.65
C LYS A 182 23.29 -10.88 -12.20
N CYS A 183 22.32 -11.08 -11.32
CA CYS A 183 22.45 -10.76 -9.90
C CYS A 183 21.84 -11.85 -9.00
N LYS A 184 22.00 -11.69 -7.68
CA LYS A 184 21.31 -12.52 -6.69
C LYS A 184 19.79 -12.37 -6.89
N ARG A 185 19.09 -13.50 -6.91
CA ARG A 185 17.62 -13.53 -6.94
C ARG A 185 17.05 -12.95 -5.65
N PRO A 186 16.21 -11.91 -5.71
CA PRO A 186 15.62 -11.34 -4.51
C PRO A 186 14.46 -12.19 -4.01
N THR A 187 14.16 -12.09 -2.71
CA THR A 187 12.91 -12.59 -2.13
C THR A 187 11.72 -11.68 -2.50
N VAL A 188 10.49 -12.10 -2.17
CA VAL A 188 9.29 -11.27 -2.37
C VAL A 188 9.39 -9.98 -1.55
N GLU A 189 9.89 -10.08 -0.32
CA GLU A 189 10.07 -8.96 0.60
C GLU A 189 11.11 -7.97 0.07
N GLU A 190 12.24 -8.46 -0.46
CA GLU A 190 13.27 -7.63 -1.07
C GLU A 190 12.73 -6.91 -2.33
N ALA A 191 11.92 -7.60 -3.14
CA ALA A 191 11.29 -7.03 -4.33
C ALA A 191 10.25 -5.95 -3.98
N ASP A 192 9.32 -6.24 -3.07
CA ASP A 192 8.34 -5.28 -2.56
C ASP A 192 9.00 -4.06 -1.94
N HIS A 193 10.00 -4.27 -1.08
CA HIS A 193 10.73 -3.18 -0.44
C HIS A 193 11.43 -2.29 -1.47
N ALA A 194 12.07 -2.87 -2.50
CA ALA A 194 12.68 -2.11 -3.57
C ALA A 194 11.66 -1.28 -4.36
N VAL A 195 10.49 -1.85 -4.68
CA VAL A 195 9.40 -1.13 -5.35
C VAL A 195 8.95 0.06 -4.53
N ARG A 196 8.61 -0.13 -3.24
CA ARG A 196 8.18 0.96 -2.35
C ARG A 196 9.28 1.99 -2.11
N ARG A 197 10.54 1.56 -2.10
CA ARG A 197 11.69 2.47 -1.93
C ARG A 197 11.92 3.33 -3.16
N HIS A 198 11.79 2.75 -4.34
CA HIS A 198 12.12 3.40 -5.62
C HIS A 198 10.95 4.22 -6.16
N PHE A 199 9.72 3.69 -6.04
CA PHE A 199 8.48 4.35 -6.42
C PHE A 199 7.66 4.68 -5.18
N ASP A 200 8.21 5.59 -4.38
CA ASP A 200 7.61 5.99 -3.10
C ASP A 200 6.15 6.41 -3.27
N ASN A 201 5.29 5.87 -2.41
CA ASN A 201 3.84 6.11 -2.36
C ASN A 201 3.02 5.63 -3.57
N PHE A 202 3.62 4.98 -4.57
CA PHE A 202 2.91 4.63 -5.81
C PHE A 202 1.69 3.73 -5.53
N LEU A 203 1.87 2.72 -4.69
CA LEU A 203 0.82 1.77 -4.35
C LEU A 203 -0.30 2.44 -3.55
N GLU A 204 0.02 3.30 -2.60
CA GLU A 204 -0.97 4.04 -1.82
C GLU A 204 -1.77 5.01 -2.71
N VAL A 205 -1.09 5.78 -3.59
CA VAL A 205 -1.76 6.67 -4.56
C VAL A 205 -2.68 5.86 -5.46
N LEU A 206 -2.19 4.74 -6.00
CA LEU A 206 -3.00 3.85 -6.81
C LEU A 206 -4.22 3.35 -6.05
N TYR A 207 -4.08 3.07 -4.76
CA TYR A 207 -5.15 2.49 -3.95
C TYR A 207 -6.22 3.51 -3.68
N VAL A 208 -5.81 4.70 -3.26
CA VAL A 208 -6.70 5.82 -2.96
C VAL A 208 -7.45 6.24 -4.22
N CYS A 209 -6.72 6.45 -5.32
CA CYS A 209 -7.33 6.90 -6.57
C CYS A 209 -8.26 5.85 -7.19
N TRP A 210 -7.95 4.56 -7.05
CA TRP A 210 -8.79 3.43 -7.49
C TRP A 210 -9.99 3.18 -6.56
N SER A 211 -9.81 3.39 -5.26
CA SER A 211 -10.86 3.16 -4.27
C SER A 211 -11.92 4.25 -4.21
N CYS A 212 -11.59 5.44 -4.70
CA CYS A 212 -12.50 6.60 -4.79
C CYS A 212 -13.20 6.75 -6.15
N ARG A 213 -13.15 5.72 -7.02
CA ARG A 213 -13.98 5.69 -8.23
C ARG A 213 -15.46 5.44 -7.90
#